data_AF-A0A7W1AGL1-F1
#
_entry.id   AF-A0A7W1AGL1-F1
#
_cell.length_a   1.000
_cell.length_b   1.000
_cell.length_c   1.000
_cell.angle_alpha   90.00
_cell.angle_beta   90.00
_cell.angle_gamma   90.00
#
_symmetry.space_group_name_H-M   'P 1'
#
loop_
_entity.id
_entity.type
_entity.pdbx_description
1 polymer ?
#
loop_
_entity_poly.entity_id
_entity_poly.type
_entity_poly.pdbx_seq_one_letter_code
_entity_poly.pdbx_strand_id
1 'polypeptide(L)'
;LYFDHFTASQMLVQCLLAGSCLDAPHVVRPKHDYNNAYAERRMAEQAARPPDVWQFYQAGMMRWYAERVDPAQVQKRLAELPLPPQAQAVYMRLLDRARKDVFTFTDKLIVDAKEIFVTVPYETFQRRQAEYAKSGKYVVELATLVARVKEERNAGTAGVSDETIDKLAKLRIAYEKSCKQDCTSGTIFAAMTKQLFWAYVSRGDAPAATAEAKLLDKLDPSAAMEIGDKQQKLIAEAQGRVGRFKNAREQGIDPDAARSTANGTITDFGDGRYVYDWHGDYKIHWPSLIPDGKVGPIEGKVAALDRRGKDVTIRFQDRVSSYSESTGCYETGRIESISRDGHITYRQQCTGSQTKVERTKVEPVTMPASEAAGISPGDEVIGFTSFGPKQERVGGRVWVVRRGQKLVRLRDVPL
;
A
#
# COMPACT_ATOMS: atom_id res chain seq x y z
N LEU A 1 17.77 15.10 -16.22
CA LEU A 1 16.33 15.41 -16.32
C LEU A 1 16.18 16.92 -16.42
N TYR A 2 16.15 17.48 -17.62
CA TYR A 2 15.80 18.89 -17.79
C TYR A 2 14.28 19.01 -17.67
N PHE A 3 13.79 19.75 -16.67
CA PHE A 3 12.37 20.03 -16.53
C PHE A 3 12.07 21.28 -17.35
N ASP A 4 11.38 21.11 -18.48
CA ASP A 4 10.93 22.25 -19.26
C ASP A 4 9.68 22.84 -18.61
N HIS A 5 9.87 23.91 -17.83
CA HIS A 5 8.79 24.62 -17.15
C HIS A 5 7.75 25.16 -18.13
N PHE A 6 8.15 25.56 -19.34
CA PHE A 6 7.23 26.10 -20.32
C PHE A 6 6.34 24.98 -20.89
N THR A 7 6.92 23.88 -21.36
CA THR A 7 6.14 22.72 -21.85
C THR A 7 5.23 22.15 -20.75
N ALA A 8 5.72 22.00 -19.52
CA ALA A 8 4.91 21.54 -18.40
C ALA A 8 3.74 22.50 -18.09
N SER A 9 3.97 23.82 -18.18
CA SER A 9 2.89 24.81 -18.02
C SER A 9 1.84 24.71 -19.12
N GLN A 10 2.24 24.41 -20.36
CA GLN A 10 1.31 24.22 -21.48
C GLN A 10 0.42 23.01 -21.25
N MET A 11 0.99 21.90 -20.76
CA MET A 11 0.21 20.70 -20.42
C MET A 11 -0.83 21.00 -19.33
N LEU A 12 -0.46 21.76 -18.29
CA LEU A 12 -1.41 22.18 -17.24
C LEU A 12 -2.54 23.07 -17.78
N VAL A 13 -2.20 24.08 -18.58
CA VAL A 13 -3.19 25.00 -19.15
C VAL A 13 -4.11 24.28 -20.14
N GLN A 14 -3.55 23.43 -21.01
CA GLN A 14 -4.36 22.59 -21.90
C GLN A 14 -5.27 21.66 -21.10
N CYS A 15 -4.78 21.12 -19.99
CA CYS A 15 -5.59 20.28 -19.13
C CYS A 15 -6.81 21.01 -18.56
N LEU A 16 -6.59 22.24 -18.08
CA LEU A 16 -7.66 23.11 -17.61
C LEU A 16 -8.66 23.45 -18.73
N LEU A 17 -8.17 23.81 -19.92
CA LEU A 17 -9.01 24.22 -21.05
C LEU A 17 -9.83 23.07 -21.63
N ALA A 18 -9.27 21.86 -21.66
CA ALA A 18 -9.95 20.66 -22.13
C ALA A 18 -10.97 20.12 -21.11
N GLY A 19 -10.86 20.52 -19.84
CA GLY A 19 -11.64 19.96 -18.73
C GLY A 19 -11.32 18.49 -18.42
N SER A 20 -10.49 17.81 -19.20
CA SER A 20 -10.54 16.35 -19.35
C SER A 20 -9.55 15.54 -18.52
N CYS A 21 -8.59 16.17 -17.82
CA CYS A 21 -7.53 15.44 -17.10
C CYS A 21 -7.54 15.62 -15.58
N LEU A 22 -8.54 16.33 -15.05
CA LEU A 22 -8.92 16.32 -13.64
C LEU A 22 -10.33 15.75 -13.42
N ASP A 23 -10.93 15.16 -14.45
CA ASP A 23 -12.20 14.47 -14.31
C ASP A 23 -11.97 13.09 -13.68
N ALA A 24 -12.22 13.01 -12.36
CA ALA A 24 -12.65 11.76 -11.75
C ALA A 24 -13.89 11.24 -12.53
N PRO A 25 -14.20 9.92 -12.51
CA PRO A 25 -15.23 9.27 -13.34
C PRO A 25 -16.69 9.79 -13.16
N HIS A 26 -16.92 10.92 -12.49
CA HIS A 26 -18.23 11.52 -12.27
C HIS A 26 -18.60 12.61 -13.27
N VAL A 27 -17.69 13.05 -14.15
CA VAL A 27 -18.06 13.94 -15.25
C VAL A 27 -18.36 13.09 -16.46
N VAL A 28 -19.63 12.71 -16.58
CA VAL A 28 -20.22 12.28 -17.85
C VAL A 28 -19.76 13.29 -18.89
N ARG A 29 -18.96 12.85 -19.87
CA ARG A 29 -18.59 13.70 -21.02
C ARG A 29 -19.89 14.34 -21.54
N PRO A 30 -19.90 15.64 -21.90
CA PRO A 30 -21.04 16.20 -22.61
C PRO A 30 -21.37 15.23 -23.73
N LYS A 31 -22.63 14.78 -23.79
CA LYS A 31 -23.15 13.88 -24.81
C LYS A 31 -22.55 14.25 -26.15
N HIS A 32 -21.48 13.55 -26.56
CA HIS A 32 -21.43 13.22 -27.97
C HIS A 32 -22.65 12.34 -28.13
N ASP A 33 -23.60 12.78 -28.96
CA ASP A 33 -24.76 12.00 -29.40
C ASP A 33 -24.28 10.76 -30.14
N TYR A 34 -23.57 9.88 -29.44
CA TYR A 34 -23.52 8.47 -29.77
C TYR A 34 -24.89 7.95 -29.34
N ASN A 35 -25.89 8.15 -30.21
CA ASN A 35 -27.19 7.46 -30.18
C ASN A 35 -26.95 5.97 -30.42
N ASN A 36 -26.20 5.34 -29.53
CA ASN A 36 -25.83 3.95 -29.58
C ASN A 36 -26.00 3.40 -28.16
N ALA A 37 -27.02 2.55 -28.00
CA ALA A 37 -27.31 1.85 -26.74
C ALA A 37 -26.08 1.10 -26.18
N TYR A 38 -25.14 0.69 -27.02
CA TYR A 38 -23.87 0.11 -26.58
C TYR A 38 -22.98 1.11 -25.82
N ALA A 39 -22.88 2.35 -26.30
CA ALA A 39 -22.10 3.40 -25.66
C ALA A 39 -22.72 3.83 -24.32
N GLU A 40 -24.06 3.96 -24.27
CA GLU A 40 -24.79 4.25 -23.03
C GLU A 40 -24.63 3.13 -22.00
N ARG A 41 -24.75 1.87 -22.42
CA ARG A 41 -24.54 0.71 -21.55
C ARG A 41 -23.10 0.65 -21.01
N ARG A 42 -22.10 0.90 -21.87
CA ARG A 42 -20.69 0.95 -21.46
C ARG A 42 -20.40 2.09 -20.49
N MET A 43 -20.97 3.28 -20.70
CA MET A 43 -20.84 4.40 -19.76
C MET A 43 -21.52 4.11 -18.42
N ALA A 44 -22.71 3.49 -18.42
CA ALA A 44 -23.38 3.07 -17.18
C ALA A 44 -22.59 1.98 -16.42
N GLU A 45 -22.05 0.98 -17.13
CA GLU A 45 -21.16 -0.03 -16.54
C GLU A 45 -19.86 0.57 -15.98
N GLN A 46 -19.30 1.57 -16.66
CA GLN A 46 -18.07 2.24 -16.25
C GLN A 46 -18.30 3.18 -15.06
N ALA A 47 -19.45 3.85 -15.00
CA ALA A 47 -19.88 4.66 -13.85
C ALA A 47 -20.22 3.82 -12.61
N ALA A 48 -20.67 2.57 -12.81
CA ALA A 48 -20.95 1.63 -11.72
C ALA A 48 -19.69 0.89 -11.20
N ARG A 49 -18.57 0.94 -11.92
CA ARG A 49 -17.30 0.36 -11.45
C ARG A 49 -16.66 1.30 -10.42
N PRO A 50 -16.12 0.79 -9.30
CA PRO A 50 -15.24 1.59 -8.45
C PRO A 50 -14.11 2.17 -9.33
N PRO A 51 -13.68 3.42 -9.09
CA PRO A 51 -12.69 4.09 -9.94
C PRO A 51 -11.49 3.19 -10.18
N ASP A 52 -11.18 2.90 -11.44
CA ASP A 52 -9.95 2.18 -11.77
C ASP A 52 -8.78 3.06 -11.35
N VAL A 53 -7.85 2.50 -10.58
CA VAL A 53 -6.71 3.22 -10.02
C VAL A 53 -5.95 3.93 -11.14
N TRP A 54 -5.85 3.34 -12.34
CA TRP A 54 -5.26 3.98 -13.53
C TRP A 54 -5.88 5.31 -13.97
N GLN A 55 -7.14 5.58 -13.60
CA GLN A 55 -7.80 6.86 -13.90
C GLN A 55 -7.12 8.04 -13.17
N PHE A 56 -6.36 7.78 -12.11
CA PHE A 56 -5.66 8.81 -11.34
C PHE A 56 -4.20 9.02 -11.81
N TYR A 57 -3.71 8.26 -12.79
CA TYR A 57 -2.36 8.43 -13.32
C TYR A 57 -2.12 9.84 -13.87
N GLN A 58 -3.06 10.34 -14.67
CA GLN A 58 -2.97 11.69 -15.22
C GLN A 58 -2.99 12.76 -14.11
N ALA A 59 -3.82 12.57 -13.09
CA ALA A 59 -3.89 13.47 -11.94
C ALA A 59 -2.57 13.54 -11.16
N GLY A 60 -1.90 12.40 -10.99
CA GLY A 60 -0.56 12.31 -10.40
C GLY A 60 0.50 13.09 -11.18
N MET A 61 0.55 12.90 -12.51
CA MET A 61 1.45 13.67 -13.37
C MET A 61 1.14 15.16 -13.37
N MET A 62 -0.15 15.53 -13.42
CA MET A 62 -0.56 16.93 -13.35
C MET A 62 -0.18 17.55 -12.01
N ARG A 63 -0.33 16.84 -10.89
CA ARG A 63 0.15 17.29 -9.58
C ARG A 63 1.63 17.58 -9.60
N TRP A 64 2.41 16.66 -10.16
CA TRP A 64 3.85 16.80 -10.30
C TRP A 64 4.23 18.03 -11.12
N TYR A 65 3.57 18.30 -12.25
CA TYR A 65 3.76 19.52 -13.03
C TYR A 65 3.38 20.77 -12.22
N ALA A 66 2.23 20.75 -11.54
CA ALA A 66 1.73 21.90 -10.79
C ALA A 66 2.65 22.31 -9.63
N GLU A 67 3.32 21.35 -8.98
CA GLU A 67 4.30 21.61 -7.92
C GLU A 67 5.61 22.19 -8.44
N ARG A 68 6.05 21.78 -9.63
CA ARG A 68 7.40 22.08 -10.14
C ARG A 68 7.48 23.16 -11.20
N VAL A 69 6.38 23.51 -11.85
CA VAL A 69 6.38 24.66 -12.77
C VAL A 69 6.73 25.92 -11.99
N ASP A 70 7.80 26.59 -12.43
CA ASP A 70 8.27 27.86 -11.90
C ASP A 70 7.63 28.98 -12.72
N PRO A 71 6.68 29.74 -12.17
CA PRO A 71 5.99 30.81 -12.90
C PRO A 71 6.94 31.88 -13.45
N ALA A 72 8.07 32.15 -12.77
CA ALA A 72 9.02 33.15 -13.22
C ALA A 72 9.75 32.71 -14.51
N GLN A 73 10.11 31.42 -14.60
CA GLN A 73 10.71 30.86 -15.80
C GLN A 73 9.72 30.80 -16.97
N VAL A 74 8.45 30.48 -16.69
CA VAL A 74 7.38 30.53 -17.71
C VAL A 74 7.18 31.96 -18.20
N GLN A 75 7.09 32.94 -17.29
CA GLN A 75 6.95 34.36 -17.65
C GLN A 75 8.13 34.87 -18.48
N LYS A 76 9.36 34.48 -18.11
CA LYS A 76 10.56 34.80 -18.90
C LYS A 76 10.45 34.25 -20.32
N ARG A 77 10.04 32.98 -20.47
CA ARG A 77 9.89 32.36 -21.79
C ARG A 77 8.76 32.99 -22.61
N LEU A 78 7.64 33.39 -21.98
CA LEU A 78 6.56 34.10 -22.64
C LEU A 78 6.99 35.46 -23.19
N ALA A 79 7.88 36.17 -22.49
CA ALA A 79 8.40 37.47 -22.91
C ALA A 79 9.32 37.38 -24.15
N GLU A 80 9.90 36.19 -24.43
CA GLU A 80 10.70 35.93 -25.62
C GLU A 80 9.85 35.62 -26.87
N LEU A 81 8.55 35.37 -26.69
CA LEU A 81 7.63 35.09 -27.79
C LEU A 81 7.00 36.39 -28.32
N PRO A 82 6.61 36.45 -29.60
CA PRO A 82 5.95 37.60 -30.20
C PRO A 82 4.46 37.68 -29.76
N LEU A 83 4.20 37.70 -28.46
CA LEU A 83 2.88 37.74 -27.84
C LEU A 83 2.65 39.12 -27.19
N PRO A 84 1.46 39.72 -27.35
CA PRO A 84 1.14 40.98 -26.67
C PRO A 84 1.13 40.77 -25.14
N PRO A 85 1.50 41.78 -24.32
CA PRO A 85 1.56 41.65 -22.86
C PRO A 85 0.27 41.13 -22.21
N GLN A 86 -0.87 41.48 -22.80
CA GLN A 86 -2.19 41.03 -22.37
C GLN A 86 -2.36 39.51 -22.51
N ALA A 87 -1.87 38.92 -23.61
CA ALA A 87 -1.93 37.48 -23.82
C ALA A 87 -1.02 36.72 -22.84
N GLN A 88 0.16 37.29 -22.53
CA GLN A 88 1.06 36.74 -21.52
C GLN A 88 0.39 36.72 -20.13
N ALA A 89 -0.25 37.83 -19.74
CA ALA A 89 -0.99 37.93 -18.48
C ALA A 89 -2.21 36.99 -18.41
N VAL A 90 -2.90 36.77 -19.52
CA VAL A 90 -3.98 35.77 -19.59
C VAL A 90 -3.42 34.36 -19.38
N TYR A 91 -2.32 34.01 -20.04
CA TYR A 91 -1.69 32.70 -19.88
C TYR A 91 -1.28 32.43 -18.44
N MET A 92 -0.63 33.39 -17.77
CA MET A 92 -0.22 33.22 -16.37
C MET A 92 -1.41 33.02 -15.42
N ARG A 93 -2.52 33.75 -15.63
CA ARG A 93 -3.76 33.51 -14.87
C ARG A 93 -4.35 32.12 -15.11
N LEU A 94 -4.30 31.63 -16.35
CA LEU A 94 -4.74 30.26 -16.67
C LEU A 94 -3.83 29.23 -16.00
N LEU A 95 -2.52 29.45 -15.99
CA LEU A 95 -1.57 28.58 -15.31
C LEU A 95 -1.82 28.52 -13.81
N ASP A 96 -2.00 29.66 -13.15
CA ASP A 96 -2.28 29.72 -11.71
C ASP A 96 -3.59 28.99 -11.37
N ARG A 97 -4.63 29.22 -12.19
CA ARG A 97 -5.90 28.49 -12.06
C ARG A 97 -5.71 26.99 -12.24
N ALA A 98 -5.01 26.57 -13.30
CA ALA A 98 -4.76 25.16 -13.57
C ALA A 98 -4.04 24.48 -12.40
N ARG A 99 -3.00 25.12 -11.85
CA ARG A 99 -2.29 24.62 -10.67
C ARG A 99 -3.20 24.46 -9.46
N LYS A 100 -4.03 25.47 -9.17
CA LYS A 100 -4.99 25.45 -8.06
C LYS A 100 -6.02 24.32 -8.22
N ASP A 101 -6.54 24.12 -9.43
CA ASP A 101 -7.54 23.10 -9.72
C ASP A 101 -6.93 21.70 -9.58
N VAL A 102 -5.70 21.49 -10.07
CA VAL A 102 -4.94 20.25 -9.88
C VAL A 102 -4.73 19.95 -8.39
N PHE A 103 -4.31 20.94 -7.60
CA PHE A 103 -4.12 20.74 -6.16
C PHE A 103 -5.42 20.39 -5.46
N THR A 104 -6.49 21.13 -5.74
CA THR A 104 -7.81 20.89 -5.18
C THR A 104 -8.34 19.50 -5.51
N PHE A 105 -8.09 19.01 -6.73
CA PHE A 105 -8.48 17.67 -7.15
C PHE A 105 -7.65 16.59 -6.44
N THR A 106 -6.33 16.72 -6.48
CA THR A 106 -5.39 15.72 -5.96
C THR A 106 -5.41 15.60 -4.44
N ASP A 107 -5.74 16.68 -3.71
CA ASP A 107 -5.90 16.65 -2.26
C ASP A 107 -7.16 15.89 -1.81
N LYS A 108 -8.12 15.68 -2.70
CA LYS A 108 -9.34 14.88 -2.47
C LYS A 108 -9.20 13.42 -2.89
N LEU A 109 -8.04 13.02 -3.44
CA LEU A 109 -7.81 11.62 -3.80
C LEU A 109 -7.84 10.73 -2.56
N ILE A 110 -8.34 9.51 -2.73
CA ILE A 110 -8.19 8.46 -1.73
C ILE A 110 -6.71 8.21 -1.45
N VAL A 111 -6.38 7.80 -0.22
CA VAL A 111 -5.00 7.63 0.26
C VAL A 111 -4.17 6.78 -0.69
N ASP A 112 -4.69 5.64 -1.14
CA ASP A 112 -4.01 4.74 -2.07
C ASP A 112 -3.69 5.41 -3.42
N ALA A 113 -4.64 6.16 -3.99
CA ALA A 113 -4.42 6.84 -5.27
C ALA A 113 -3.40 7.97 -5.14
N LYS A 114 -3.41 8.69 -4.01
CA LYS A 114 -2.41 9.72 -3.70
C LYS A 114 -1.03 9.09 -3.57
N GLU A 115 -0.92 7.97 -2.86
CA GLU A 115 0.36 7.28 -2.69
C GLU A 115 0.93 6.80 -4.02
N ILE A 116 0.11 6.11 -4.82
CA ILE A 116 0.52 5.49 -6.07
C ILE A 116 0.92 6.55 -7.12
N PHE A 117 0.10 7.59 -7.31
CA PHE A 117 0.28 8.50 -8.45
C PHE A 117 0.90 9.83 -8.10
N VAL A 118 0.90 10.23 -6.83
CA VAL A 118 1.53 11.49 -6.40
C VAL A 118 2.83 11.20 -5.67
N THR A 119 2.79 10.42 -4.58
CA THR A 119 3.96 10.18 -3.72
C THR A 119 5.07 9.44 -4.46
N VAL A 120 4.79 8.27 -5.05
CA VAL A 120 5.83 7.43 -5.69
C VAL A 120 6.60 8.16 -6.80
N PRO A 121 5.96 8.84 -7.77
CA PRO A 121 6.67 9.63 -8.78
C PRO A 121 7.48 10.77 -8.16
N TYR A 122 6.91 11.46 -7.16
CA TYR A 122 7.56 12.58 -6.49
C TYR A 122 8.84 12.14 -5.77
N GLU A 123 8.78 11.08 -4.96
CA GLU A 123 9.92 10.55 -4.21
C GLU A 123 11.00 9.99 -5.14
N THR A 124 10.60 9.25 -6.17
CA THR A 124 11.54 8.74 -7.19
C THR A 124 12.29 9.89 -7.85
N PHE A 125 11.58 10.96 -8.18
CA PHE A 125 12.21 12.16 -8.71
C PHE A 125 13.12 12.84 -7.69
N GLN A 126 12.69 13.06 -6.45
CA GLN A 126 13.51 13.72 -5.42
C GLN A 126 14.81 12.94 -5.16
N ARG A 127 14.71 11.61 -5.08
CA ARG A 127 15.86 10.73 -4.93
C ARG A 127 16.83 10.87 -6.10
N ARG A 128 16.32 10.87 -7.34
CA ARG A 128 17.15 11.10 -8.53
C ARG A 128 17.72 12.52 -8.54
N GLN A 129 16.98 13.57 -8.21
CA GLN A 129 17.54 14.92 -8.11
C GLN A 129 18.68 15.00 -7.08
N ALA A 130 18.53 14.35 -5.93
CA ALA A 130 19.57 14.29 -4.91
C ALA A 130 20.82 13.53 -5.42
N GLU A 131 20.63 12.44 -6.17
CA GLU A 131 21.73 11.73 -6.85
C GLU A 131 22.45 12.63 -7.86
N TYR A 132 21.69 13.33 -8.71
CA TYR A 132 22.22 14.29 -9.68
C TYR A 132 22.95 15.44 -9.01
N ALA A 133 22.44 15.98 -7.90
CA ALA A 133 23.07 17.07 -7.16
C ALA A 133 24.41 16.62 -6.53
N LYS A 134 24.45 15.43 -5.93
CA LYS A 134 25.69 14.83 -5.39
C LYS A 134 26.76 14.62 -6.46
N SER A 135 26.33 14.35 -7.69
CA SER A 135 27.21 14.04 -8.81
C SER A 135 27.20 15.14 -9.89
N GLY A 136 26.89 16.38 -9.51
CA GLY A 136 26.63 17.48 -10.45
C GLY A 136 27.73 17.70 -11.48
N LYS A 137 29.01 17.56 -11.09
CA LYS A 137 30.14 17.69 -12.03
C LYS A 137 30.07 16.66 -13.18
N TYR A 138 29.70 15.42 -12.88
CA TYR A 138 29.59 14.34 -13.85
C TYR A 138 28.39 14.52 -14.77
N VAL A 139 27.28 15.07 -14.23
CA VAL A 139 26.08 15.39 -15.00
C VAL A 139 26.36 16.48 -16.02
N VAL A 140 27.07 17.55 -15.63
CA VAL A 140 27.44 18.66 -16.53
C VAL A 140 28.35 18.16 -17.64
N GLU A 141 29.38 17.40 -17.30
CA GLU A 141 30.31 16.85 -18.28
C GLU A 141 29.62 15.86 -19.24
N LEU A 142 28.73 15.00 -18.71
CA LEU A 142 27.91 14.12 -19.54
C LEU A 142 27.02 14.90 -20.50
N ALA A 143 26.38 15.98 -20.06
CA ALA A 143 25.51 16.80 -20.92
C ALA A 143 26.29 17.40 -22.11
N THR A 144 27.52 17.88 -21.87
CA THR A 144 28.42 18.37 -22.92
C THR A 144 28.77 17.26 -23.91
N LEU A 145 29.11 16.07 -23.42
CA LEU A 145 29.44 14.93 -24.29
C LEU A 145 28.22 14.41 -25.07
N VAL A 146 27.03 14.43 -24.49
CA VAL A 146 25.78 14.08 -25.19
C VAL A 146 25.51 15.05 -26.34
N ALA A 147 25.68 16.35 -26.12
CA ALA A 147 25.52 17.35 -27.18
C ALA A 147 26.51 17.09 -28.33
N ARG A 148 27.78 16.81 -28.00
CA ARG A 148 28.82 16.45 -28.98
C ARG A 148 28.50 15.16 -29.72
N VAL A 149 28.07 14.10 -29.04
CA VAL A 149 27.61 12.85 -29.67
C VAL A 149 26.48 13.12 -30.67
N LYS A 150 25.51 13.95 -30.30
CA LYS A 150 24.39 14.29 -31.18
C LYS A 150 24.86 15.06 -32.41
N GLU A 151 25.77 16.02 -32.24
CA GLU A 151 26.36 16.79 -33.32
C GLU A 151 27.15 15.89 -34.28
N GLU A 152 28.06 15.05 -33.77
CA GLU A 152 28.88 14.14 -34.57
C GLU A 152 28.03 13.11 -35.33
N ARG A 153 26.97 12.58 -34.70
CA ARG A 153 26.00 11.69 -35.39
C ARG A 153 25.27 12.39 -36.53
N ASN A 154 24.90 13.65 -36.36
CA ASN A 154 24.17 14.42 -37.36
C ASN A 154 25.07 14.94 -38.49
N ALA A 155 26.37 15.09 -38.24
CA ALA A 155 27.35 15.57 -39.22
C ALA A 155 27.60 14.59 -40.37
N GLY A 156 27.22 13.31 -40.20
CA GLY A 156 27.08 12.32 -41.27
C GLY A 156 28.37 12.01 -42.05
N THR A 157 29.08 10.95 -41.67
CA THR A 157 29.79 9.98 -42.56
C THR A 157 30.72 9.03 -41.78
N ALA A 158 31.18 9.40 -40.59
CA ALA A 158 32.14 8.59 -39.80
C ALA A 158 31.62 8.07 -38.44
N GLY A 159 30.38 8.41 -38.05
CA GLY A 159 29.87 8.12 -36.71
C GLY A 159 30.47 9.03 -35.63
N VAL A 160 30.34 8.64 -34.36
CA VAL A 160 30.96 9.36 -33.22
C VAL A 160 32.47 9.08 -33.18
N SER A 161 33.26 10.13 -32.91
CA SER A 161 34.73 10.07 -32.87
C SER A 161 35.28 9.27 -31.69
N ASP A 162 36.48 8.70 -31.88
CA ASP A 162 37.22 7.98 -30.82
C ASP A 162 37.50 8.86 -29.60
N GLU A 163 37.75 10.15 -29.82
CA GLU A 163 37.94 11.13 -28.75
C GLU A 163 36.67 11.27 -27.88
N THR A 164 35.50 11.36 -28.51
CA THR A 164 34.22 11.46 -27.79
C THR A 164 33.90 10.17 -27.02
N ILE A 165 34.18 9.02 -27.63
CA ILE A 165 34.02 7.70 -26.99
C ILE A 165 34.97 7.56 -25.78
N ASP A 166 36.25 7.89 -25.94
CA ASP A 166 37.25 7.83 -24.86
C ASP A 166 36.88 8.78 -23.71
N LYS A 167 36.41 9.99 -24.01
CA LYS A 167 35.90 10.93 -23.00
C LYS A 167 34.70 10.36 -22.24
N LEU A 168 33.73 9.77 -22.93
CA LEU A 168 32.58 9.13 -22.28
C LEU A 168 33.01 7.95 -21.38
N ALA A 169 33.95 7.12 -21.84
CA ALA A 169 34.46 5.98 -21.10
C ALA A 169 35.23 6.42 -19.84
N LYS A 170 36.12 7.40 -19.98
CA LYS A 170 36.86 8.02 -18.85
C LYS A 170 35.92 8.67 -17.85
N LEU A 171 34.88 9.36 -18.33
CA LEU A 171 33.86 9.96 -17.49
C LEU A 171 33.14 8.91 -16.63
N ARG A 172 32.75 7.78 -17.24
CA ARG A 172 32.14 6.65 -16.51
C ARG A 172 33.07 6.07 -15.44
N ILE A 173 34.33 5.81 -15.78
CA ILE A 173 35.35 5.31 -14.83
C ILE A 173 35.56 6.30 -13.69
N ALA A 174 35.62 7.61 -13.99
CA ALA A 174 35.79 8.66 -12.99
C ALA A 174 34.57 8.79 -12.07
N TYR A 175 33.36 8.55 -12.57
CA TYR A 175 32.13 8.51 -11.77
C TYR A 175 32.15 7.30 -10.84
N GLU A 176 32.43 6.10 -11.35
CA GLU A 176 32.52 4.86 -10.58
C GLU A 176 33.52 4.99 -9.42
N LYS A 177 34.72 5.52 -9.69
CA LYS A 177 35.76 5.76 -8.65
C LYS A 177 35.34 6.77 -7.58
N SER A 178 34.42 7.70 -7.90
CA SER A 178 33.97 8.70 -6.94
C SER A 178 32.90 8.20 -5.99
N CYS A 179 32.30 7.06 -6.32
CA CYS A 179 31.26 6.45 -5.54
C CYS A 179 31.84 5.51 -4.46
N LYS A 180 31.41 5.72 -3.21
CA LYS A 180 31.78 4.85 -2.06
C LYS A 180 30.93 3.59 -1.95
N GLN A 181 29.83 3.50 -2.70
CA GLN A 181 28.91 2.36 -2.78
C GLN A 181 28.78 1.92 -4.24
N ASP A 182 28.13 0.79 -4.50
CA ASP A 182 27.89 0.28 -5.86
C ASP A 182 27.00 1.23 -6.69
N CYS A 183 27.65 2.21 -7.33
CA CYS A 183 27.04 3.16 -8.26
C CYS A 183 26.90 2.59 -9.67
N THR A 184 27.30 1.34 -9.91
CA THR A 184 27.05 0.74 -11.23
C THR A 184 25.56 0.69 -11.46
N SER A 185 24.74 0.38 -10.45
CA SER A 185 23.27 0.47 -10.51
C SER A 185 22.68 1.90 -10.60
N GLY A 186 23.51 2.95 -10.54
CA GLY A 186 23.07 4.35 -10.49
C GLY A 186 22.57 4.90 -11.82
N THR A 187 21.70 5.92 -11.77
CA THR A 187 21.05 6.49 -12.95
C THR A 187 22.03 7.23 -13.87
N ILE A 188 23.09 7.78 -13.29
CA ILE A 188 24.14 8.48 -14.03
C ILE A 188 25.03 7.48 -14.77
N PHE A 189 25.39 6.36 -14.13
CA PHE A 189 26.15 5.28 -14.78
C PHE A 189 25.38 4.71 -15.97
N ALA A 190 24.09 4.42 -15.78
CA ALA A 190 23.20 3.98 -16.86
C ALA A 190 23.13 4.99 -18.02
N ALA A 191 23.06 6.28 -17.72
CA ALA A 191 23.05 7.33 -18.75
C ALA A 191 24.37 7.36 -19.55
N MET A 192 25.53 7.25 -18.89
CA MET A 192 26.83 7.19 -19.57
C MET A 192 26.96 5.95 -20.45
N THR A 193 26.59 4.77 -19.93
CA THR A 193 26.57 3.49 -20.66
C THR A 193 25.64 3.57 -21.89
N LYS A 194 24.48 4.21 -21.78
CA LYS A 194 23.56 4.42 -22.91
C LYS A 194 24.18 5.28 -24.01
N GLN A 195 24.94 6.31 -23.65
CA GLN A 195 25.59 7.17 -24.65
C GLN A 195 26.75 6.45 -25.35
N LEU A 196 27.52 5.66 -24.60
CA LEU A 196 28.54 4.77 -25.18
C LEU A 196 27.93 3.77 -26.16
N PHE A 197 26.83 3.12 -25.79
CA PHE A 197 26.08 2.24 -26.70
C PHE A 197 25.74 2.94 -28.03
N TRP A 198 25.10 4.11 -27.97
CA TRP A 198 24.71 4.82 -29.20
C TRP A 198 25.90 5.34 -30.00
N ALA A 199 27.00 5.71 -29.33
CA ALA A 199 28.25 6.08 -29.99
C ALA A 199 28.82 4.89 -30.78
N TYR A 200 28.94 3.72 -30.17
CA TYR A 200 29.42 2.50 -30.84
C TYR A 200 28.50 2.05 -31.97
N VAL A 201 27.17 2.10 -31.79
CA VAL A 201 26.20 1.82 -32.86
C VAL A 201 26.42 2.76 -34.05
N SER A 202 26.59 4.06 -33.81
CA SER A 202 26.80 5.03 -34.88
C SER A 202 28.12 4.83 -35.63
N ARG A 203 29.11 4.20 -34.99
CA ARG A 203 30.42 3.85 -35.55
C ARG A 203 30.43 2.48 -36.25
N GLY A 204 29.34 1.71 -36.17
CA GLY A 204 29.28 0.33 -36.68
C GLY A 204 30.05 -0.69 -35.84
N ASP A 205 30.43 -0.35 -34.60
CA ASP A 205 31.14 -1.26 -33.69
C ASP A 205 30.15 -2.15 -32.92
N ALA A 206 29.67 -3.20 -33.60
CA ALA A 206 28.69 -4.12 -33.04
C ALA A 206 29.16 -4.86 -31.77
N PRO A 207 30.43 -5.34 -31.65
CA PRO A 207 30.90 -5.96 -30.42
C PRO A 207 30.87 -5.01 -29.21
N ALA A 208 31.37 -3.78 -29.36
CA ALA A 208 31.35 -2.81 -28.26
C ALA A 208 29.92 -2.39 -27.91
N ALA A 209 29.07 -2.14 -28.90
CA ALA A 209 27.66 -1.86 -28.68
C ALA A 209 26.96 -3.02 -27.93
N THR A 210 27.26 -4.27 -28.27
CA THR A 210 26.68 -5.44 -27.57
C THR A 210 27.15 -5.53 -26.12
N ALA A 211 28.42 -5.21 -25.84
CA ALA A 211 28.94 -5.17 -24.47
C ALA A 211 28.22 -4.10 -23.63
N GLU A 212 28.02 -2.90 -24.18
CA GLU A 212 27.28 -1.83 -23.52
C GLU A 212 25.79 -2.15 -23.35
N ALA A 213 25.17 -2.83 -24.31
CA ALA A 213 23.78 -3.30 -24.20
C ALA A 213 23.61 -4.32 -23.05
N LYS A 214 24.51 -5.31 -22.93
CA LYS A 214 24.49 -6.27 -21.82
C LYS A 214 24.69 -5.63 -20.45
N LEU A 215 25.46 -4.54 -20.40
CA LEU A 215 25.56 -3.73 -19.19
C LEU A 215 24.21 -3.05 -18.93
N LEU A 216 23.61 -2.38 -19.92
CA LEU A 216 22.29 -1.74 -19.78
C LEU A 216 21.18 -2.67 -19.32
N ASP A 217 21.17 -3.94 -19.76
CA ASP A 217 20.18 -4.94 -19.31
C ASP A 217 20.24 -5.22 -17.80
N LYS A 218 21.38 -4.95 -17.17
CA LYS A 218 21.61 -5.11 -15.72
C LYS A 218 21.49 -3.78 -14.95
N LEU A 219 21.36 -2.66 -15.66
CA LEU A 219 21.34 -1.32 -15.09
C LEU A 219 19.90 -0.87 -14.87
N ASP A 220 19.68 -0.18 -13.74
CA ASP A 220 18.36 0.15 -13.19
C ASP A 220 17.41 0.73 -14.27
N PRO A 221 16.16 0.23 -14.36
CA PRO A 221 15.16 0.76 -15.26
C PRO A 221 15.08 2.30 -15.26
N SER A 222 14.75 2.86 -16.43
CA SER A 222 14.40 4.28 -16.57
C SER A 222 13.43 4.72 -15.46
N ALA A 223 13.43 6.00 -15.07
CA ALA A 223 12.53 6.51 -14.02
C ALA A 223 11.06 6.13 -14.27
N ALA A 224 10.65 6.08 -15.53
CA ALA A 224 9.30 5.65 -15.92
C ALA A 224 9.04 4.17 -15.61
N MET A 225 10.01 3.29 -15.83
CA MET A 225 9.89 1.85 -15.52
C MET A 225 9.92 1.62 -14.01
N GLU A 226 10.81 2.28 -13.25
CA GLU A 226 10.84 2.16 -11.78
C GLU A 226 9.52 2.66 -11.14
N ILE A 227 9.01 3.79 -11.62
CA ILE A 227 7.69 4.31 -11.21
C ILE A 227 6.61 3.31 -11.60
N GLY A 228 6.65 2.79 -12.83
CA GLY A 228 5.70 1.80 -13.35
C GLY A 228 5.65 0.53 -12.49
N ASP A 229 6.79 -0.07 -12.18
CA ASP A 229 6.89 -1.30 -11.38
C ASP A 229 6.35 -1.09 -9.95
N LYS A 230 6.73 0.02 -9.31
CA LYS A 230 6.22 0.40 -7.98
C LYS A 230 4.72 0.66 -8.00
N GLN A 231 4.24 1.41 -8.99
CA GLN A 231 2.82 1.68 -9.17
C GLN A 231 2.05 0.38 -9.40
N GLN A 232 2.55 -0.50 -10.26
CA GLN A 232 1.89 -1.76 -10.59
C GLN A 232 1.82 -2.70 -9.39
N LYS A 233 2.87 -2.76 -8.55
CA LYS A 233 2.85 -3.48 -7.28
C LYS A 233 1.76 -2.95 -6.34
N LEU A 234 1.74 -1.63 -6.11
CA LEU A 234 0.75 -1.01 -5.23
C LEU A 234 -0.68 -1.11 -5.77
N ILE A 235 -0.85 -1.05 -7.10
CA ILE A 235 -2.13 -1.27 -7.78
C ILE A 235 -2.60 -2.72 -7.54
N ALA A 236 -1.71 -3.70 -7.70
CA ALA A 236 -2.05 -5.11 -7.45
C ALA A 236 -2.44 -5.33 -5.98
N GLU A 237 -1.75 -4.70 -5.04
CA GLU A 237 -2.09 -4.73 -3.62
C GLU A 237 -3.47 -4.11 -3.36
N ALA A 238 -3.74 -2.92 -3.90
CA ALA A 238 -5.03 -2.23 -3.76
C ALA A 238 -6.18 -3.02 -4.39
N GLN A 239 -5.99 -3.58 -5.59
CA GLN A 239 -6.97 -4.46 -6.24
C GLN A 239 -7.20 -5.74 -5.44
N GLY A 240 -6.14 -6.32 -4.86
CA GLY A 240 -6.22 -7.44 -3.95
C GLY A 240 -7.08 -7.12 -2.71
N ARG A 241 -6.93 -5.92 -2.12
CA ARG A 241 -7.78 -5.46 -1.01
C ARG A 241 -9.24 -5.36 -1.40
N VAL A 242 -9.55 -4.75 -2.55
CA VAL A 242 -10.93 -4.62 -3.07
C VAL A 242 -11.55 -5.99 -3.34
N GLY A 243 -10.79 -6.92 -3.92
CA GLY A 243 -11.23 -8.30 -4.14
C GLY A 243 -11.53 -9.04 -2.83
N ARG A 244 -10.64 -8.93 -1.84
CA ARG A 244 -10.86 -9.50 -0.49
C ARG A 244 -12.09 -8.90 0.19
N PHE A 245 -12.27 -7.58 0.11
CA PHE A 245 -13.46 -6.91 0.64
C PHE A 245 -14.75 -7.41 -0.02
N LYS A 246 -14.77 -7.51 -1.35
CA LYS A 246 -15.94 -8.00 -2.09
C LYS A 246 -16.28 -9.44 -1.71
N ASN A 247 -15.28 -10.33 -1.69
CA ASN A 247 -15.47 -11.73 -1.31
C ASN A 247 -15.98 -11.86 0.14
N ALA A 248 -15.42 -11.08 1.07
CA ALA A 248 -15.89 -11.04 2.46
C ALA A 248 -17.38 -10.61 2.55
N ARG A 249 -17.78 -9.58 1.79
CA ARG A 249 -19.16 -9.09 1.72
C ARG A 249 -20.12 -10.15 1.16
N GLU A 250 -19.74 -10.85 0.10
CA GLU A 250 -20.55 -11.93 -0.50
C GLU A 250 -20.73 -13.12 0.46
N GLN A 251 -19.79 -13.32 1.38
CA GLN A 251 -19.86 -14.36 2.40
C GLN A 251 -20.63 -13.94 3.67
N GLY A 252 -21.20 -12.73 3.71
CA GLY A 252 -22.02 -12.22 4.81
C GLY A 252 -21.22 -11.60 5.96
N ILE A 253 -19.94 -11.28 5.75
CA ILE A 253 -19.14 -10.49 6.69
C ILE A 253 -19.63 -9.04 6.65
N ASP A 254 -19.76 -8.42 7.82
CA ASP A 254 -20.22 -7.04 7.91
C ASP A 254 -19.22 -6.07 7.23
N PRO A 255 -19.66 -4.92 6.70
CA PRO A 255 -18.82 -4.01 5.92
C PRO A 255 -17.57 -3.52 6.66
N ASP A 256 -17.64 -3.31 7.97
CA ASP A 256 -16.52 -2.78 8.74
C ASP A 256 -15.49 -3.89 9.01
N ALA A 257 -15.95 -5.12 9.28
CA ALA A 257 -15.09 -6.30 9.37
C ALA A 257 -14.48 -6.72 8.03
N ALA A 258 -15.21 -6.53 6.92
CA ALA A 258 -14.69 -6.79 5.58
C ALA A 258 -13.58 -5.78 5.21
N ARG A 259 -13.66 -4.54 5.69
CA ARG A 259 -12.63 -3.50 5.48
C ARG A 259 -11.37 -3.76 6.30
N SER A 260 -11.50 -4.16 7.55
CA SER A 260 -10.37 -4.53 8.41
C SER A 260 -9.62 -5.75 7.87
N THR A 261 -10.36 -6.79 7.48
CA THR A 261 -9.77 -8.02 6.90
C THR A 261 -9.13 -7.81 5.53
N ALA A 262 -9.57 -6.81 4.74
CA ALA A 262 -8.94 -6.47 3.47
C ALA A 262 -7.47 -6.03 3.63
N ASN A 263 -7.11 -5.46 4.79
CA ASN A 263 -5.76 -5.01 5.12
C ASN A 263 -4.85 -6.10 5.73
N GLY A 264 -5.39 -7.26 6.10
CA GLY A 264 -4.64 -8.41 6.61
C GLY A 264 -4.43 -9.53 5.59
N THR A 265 -3.65 -10.55 5.96
CA THR A 265 -3.41 -11.75 5.15
C THR A 265 -4.42 -12.83 5.56
N ILE A 266 -5.40 -13.10 4.70
CA ILE A 266 -6.34 -14.21 4.89
C ILE A 266 -5.80 -15.41 4.10
N THR A 267 -5.40 -16.47 4.80
CA THR A 267 -5.03 -17.74 4.18
C THR A 267 -6.28 -18.60 4.04
N ASP A 268 -6.72 -18.80 2.80
CA ASP A 268 -7.78 -19.74 2.42
C ASP A 268 -7.18 -21.13 2.20
N PHE A 269 -7.64 -22.14 2.95
CA PHE A 269 -7.17 -23.52 2.81
C PHE A 269 -7.97 -24.33 1.78
N GLY A 270 -8.97 -23.73 1.12
CA GLY A 270 -9.78 -24.39 0.09
C GLY A 270 -10.82 -25.38 0.62
N ASP A 271 -10.94 -25.55 1.93
CA ASP A 271 -11.90 -26.43 2.62
C ASP A 271 -12.95 -25.66 3.45
N GLY A 272 -13.03 -24.34 3.26
CA GLY A 272 -13.89 -23.45 4.02
C GLY A 272 -13.31 -22.99 5.35
N ARG A 273 -12.07 -23.36 5.70
CA ARG A 273 -11.30 -22.75 6.79
C ARG A 273 -10.48 -21.57 6.28
N TYR A 274 -10.58 -20.47 7.01
CA TYR A 274 -9.71 -19.31 6.84
C TYR A 274 -8.88 -19.14 8.10
N VAL A 275 -7.56 -19.16 7.97
CA VAL A 275 -6.68 -18.69 9.03
C VAL A 275 -6.33 -17.26 8.69
N TYR A 276 -6.79 -16.35 9.53
CA TYR A 276 -6.23 -15.01 9.56
C TYR A 276 -4.84 -15.14 10.18
N ASP A 277 -3.80 -14.96 9.37
CA ASP A 277 -2.44 -14.95 9.87
C ASP A 277 -2.15 -13.53 10.36
N TRP A 278 -2.11 -13.36 11.68
CA TRP A 278 -1.68 -12.14 12.34
C TRP A 278 -0.20 -11.95 11.97
N HIS A 279 0.13 -10.98 11.12
CA HIS A 279 1.52 -10.57 10.92
C HIS A 279 2.22 -10.46 12.29
N GLY A 280 3.34 -11.16 12.47
CA GLY A 280 4.08 -11.24 13.74
C GLY A 280 4.58 -9.90 14.30
N ASP A 281 4.41 -8.81 13.55
CA ASP A 281 4.88 -7.47 13.89
C ASP A 281 3.81 -6.62 14.60
N TYR A 282 2.54 -7.04 14.61
CA TYR A 282 1.52 -6.40 15.43
C TYR A 282 1.47 -7.07 16.81
N LYS A 283 2.02 -6.38 17.82
CA LYS A 283 1.70 -6.67 19.23
C LYS A 283 0.46 -5.88 19.61
N ILE A 284 -0.55 -6.55 20.15
CA ILE A 284 -1.68 -5.86 20.79
C ILE A 284 -1.11 -5.09 21.97
N HIS A 285 -1.03 -3.78 21.85
CA HIS A 285 -0.69 -2.91 22.96
C HIS A 285 -1.92 -2.75 23.85
N TRP A 286 -2.24 -3.79 24.63
CA TRP A 286 -3.35 -3.81 25.60
C TRP A 286 -3.49 -2.55 26.46
N PRO A 287 -2.39 -1.89 26.90
CA PRO A 287 -2.48 -0.67 27.70
C PRO A 287 -2.93 0.59 26.95
N SER A 288 -2.79 0.68 25.62
CA SER A 288 -3.12 1.90 24.87
C SER A 288 -4.63 2.07 24.61
N LEU A 289 -5.42 1.01 24.80
CA LEU A 289 -6.86 1.01 24.49
C LEU A 289 -7.75 1.44 25.66
N ILE A 290 -7.21 1.38 26.87
CA ILE A 290 -7.87 1.82 28.11
C ILE A 290 -6.76 2.35 29.04
N PRO A 291 -6.54 3.67 29.07
CA PRO A 291 -5.40 4.27 29.79
C PRO A 291 -5.31 3.90 31.28
N ASP A 292 -6.44 3.59 31.94
CA ASP A 292 -6.50 3.51 33.41
C ASP A 292 -7.32 2.33 33.98
N GLY A 293 -7.58 1.26 33.22
CA GLY A 293 -8.50 0.17 33.63
C GLY A 293 -7.88 -1.23 33.63
N LYS A 294 -8.25 -2.08 34.61
CA LYS A 294 -8.02 -3.54 34.52
C LYS A 294 -8.95 -4.12 33.45
N VAL A 295 -8.42 -5.01 32.62
CA VAL A 295 -9.14 -5.64 31.52
C VAL A 295 -9.13 -7.15 31.70
N GLY A 296 -10.27 -7.80 31.49
CA GLY A 296 -10.39 -9.27 31.51
C GLY A 296 -10.77 -9.79 30.14
N PRO A 297 -10.13 -10.88 29.65
CA PRO A 297 -10.57 -11.53 28.43
C PRO A 297 -11.97 -12.13 28.64
N ILE A 298 -12.82 -11.97 27.63
CA ILE A 298 -14.09 -12.68 27.54
C ILE A 298 -14.00 -13.60 26.34
N GLU A 299 -14.24 -14.87 26.57
CA GLU A 299 -14.34 -15.87 25.52
C GLU A 299 -15.42 -16.87 25.88
N GLY A 300 -16.38 -17.06 24.99
CA GLY A 300 -17.40 -18.07 25.18
C GLY A 300 -18.45 -18.11 24.08
N LYS A 301 -19.19 -19.21 24.04
CA LYS A 301 -20.33 -19.39 23.17
C LYS A 301 -21.56 -18.73 23.77
N VAL A 302 -22.26 -17.90 23.00
CA VAL A 302 -23.43 -17.15 23.45
C VAL A 302 -24.60 -18.11 23.67
N ALA A 303 -25.14 -18.12 24.88
CA ALA A 303 -26.38 -18.82 25.21
C ALA A 303 -27.60 -17.95 24.90
N ALA A 304 -27.57 -16.68 25.31
CA ALA A 304 -28.69 -15.75 25.15
C ALA A 304 -28.22 -14.28 25.18
N LEU A 305 -29.05 -13.40 24.65
CA LEU A 305 -28.87 -11.95 24.67
C LEU A 305 -30.09 -11.31 25.35
N ASP A 306 -29.88 -10.56 26.42
CA ASP A 306 -30.92 -9.77 27.10
C ASP A 306 -30.74 -8.30 26.69
N ARG A 307 -31.68 -7.73 25.93
CA ARG A 307 -31.58 -6.37 25.39
C ARG A 307 -32.39 -5.41 26.25
N ARG A 308 -31.72 -4.40 26.85
CA ARG A 308 -32.35 -3.39 27.72
C ARG A 308 -31.93 -2.00 27.30
N GLY A 309 -32.75 -1.39 26.44
CA GLY A 309 -32.52 -0.03 25.95
C GLY A 309 -31.20 0.09 25.18
N LYS A 310 -30.27 0.92 25.70
CA LYS A 310 -28.95 1.16 25.10
C LYS A 310 -27.93 0.06 25.40
N ASP A 311 -28.25 -0.88 26.29
CA ASP A 311 -27.34 -1.93 26.75
C ASP A 311 -27.88 -3.33 26.42
N VAL A 312 -26.96 -4.27 26.23
CA VAL A 312 -27.24 -5.67 25.96
C VAL A 312 -26.35 -6.53 26.85
N THR A 313 -26.96 -7.46 27.58
CA THR A 313 -26.26 -8.44 28.38
C THR A 313 -26.14 -9.76 27.62
N ILE A 314 -24.91 -10.15 27.30
CA ILE A 314 -24.58 -11.44 26.71
C ILE A 314 -24.43 -12.47 27.84
N ARG A 315 -25.20 -13.55 27.76
CA ARG A 315 -25.04 -14.74 28.60
C ARG A 315 -24.31 -15.80 27.80
N PHE A 316 -23.30 -16.41 28.42
CA PHE A 316 -22.50 -17.46 27.80
C PHE A 316 -22.98 -18.85 28.23
N GLN A 317 -22.69 -19.85 27.42
CA GLN A 317 -22.84 -21.25 27.77
C GLN A 317 -21.79 -21.63 28.81
N ASP A 318 -22.15 -22.51 29.74
CA ASP A 318 -21.21 -23.05 30.71
C ASP A 318 -20.10 -23.82 30.00
N ARG A 319 -18.85 -23.63 30.44
CA ARG A 319 -17.73 -24.46 29.99
C ARG A 319 -17.82 -25.79 30.72
N VAL A 320 -18.04 -26.86 29.98
CA VAL A 320 -18.11 -28.22 30.52
C VAL A 320 -16.81 -28.93 30.13
N SER A 321 -15.98 -29.27 31.11
CA SER A 321 -14.82 -30.14 30.95
C SER A 321 -15.11 -31.48 31.63
N SER A 322 -14.79 -32.58 30.96
CA SER A 322 -14.81 -33.91 31.56
C SER A 322 -13.41 -34.46 31.60
N TYR A 323 -12.95 -34.88 32.76
CA TYR A 323 -11.66 -35.53 32.91
C TYR A 323 -11.82 -36.77 33.78
N SER A 324 -11.03 -37.80 33.49
CA SER A 324 -11.05 -39.05 34.23
C SER A 324 -9.99 -38.99 35.31
N GLU A 325 -10.41 -39.01 36.58
CA GLU A 325 -9.50 -39.25 37.69
C GLU A 325 -9.45 -40.74 37.95
N SER A 326 -8.24 -41.27 38.04
CA SER A 326 -8.05 -42.64 38.51
C SER A 326 -8.40 -42.73 39.99
N THR A 327 -9.22 -43.70 40.36
CA THR A 327 -9.70 -43.91 41.73
C THR A 327 -9.14 -45.21 42.31
N GLY A 328 -8.97 -45.24 43.63
CA GLY A 328 -8.46 -46.43 44.33
C GLY A 328 -7.03 -46.76 43.89
N CYS A 329 -6.19 -45.73 43.72
CA CYS A 329 -4.78 -45.86 43.42
C CYS A 329 -4.00 -46.25 44.67
N TYR A 330 -3.15 -47.27 44.57
CA TYR A 330 -2.18 -47.61 45.59
C TYR A 330 -0.77 -47.59 44.99
N GLU A 331 0.21 -47.23 45.79
CA GLU A 331 1.60 -47.22 45.37
C GLU A 331 2.12 -48.66 45.25
N THR A 332 2.78 -48.96 44.14
CA THR A 332 3.33 -50.30 43.88
C THR A 332 4.70 -50.52 44.54
N GLY A 333 5.23 -49.51 45.22
CA GLY A 333 6.60 -49.50 45.74
C GLY A 333 7.69 -49.38 44.66
N ARG A 334 7.32 -49.23 43.39
CA ARG A 334 8.26 -49.01 42.27
C ARG A 334 8.38 -47.52 42.00
N ILE A 335 9.60 -47.02 41.82
CA ILE A 335 9.84 -45.62 41.46
C ILE A 335 9.43 -45.41 39.99
N GLU A 336 8.61 -44.40 39.73
CA GLU A 336 8.24 -43.97 38.38
C GLU A 336 9.18 -42.89 37.85
N SER A 337 9.45 -41.89 38.68
CA SER A 337 10.36 -40.79 38.33
C SER A 337 10.94 -40.13 39.58
N ILE A 338 12.08 -39.47 39.42
CA ILE A 338 12.63 -38.57 40.44
C ILE A 338 12.73 -37.19 39.78
N SER A 339 12.04 -36.19 40.34
CA SER A 339 12.06 -34.83 39.83
C SER A 339 13.39 -34.14 40.17
N ARG A 340 13.63 -32.97 39.54
CA ARG A 340 14.91 -32.26 39.66
C ARG A 340 15.19 -31.69 41.07
N ASP A 341 14.15 -31.53 41.89
CA ASP A 341 14.23 -31.14 43.30
C ASP A 341 14.38 -32.35 44.25
N GLY A 342 14.53 -33.56 43.70
CA GLY A 342 14.77 -34.79 44.48
C GLY A 342 13.50 -35.47 44.98
N HIS A 343 12.30 -35.00 44.60
CA HIS A 343 11.06 -35.67 44.95
C HIS A 343 10.89 -36.98 44.16
N ILE A 344 10.70 -38.09 44.87
CA ILE A 344 10.49 -39.41 44.27
C ILE A 344 9.00 -39.62 44.06
N THR A 345 8.58 -39.81 42.81
CA THR A 345 7.21 -40.19 42.46
C THR A 345 7.16 -41.72 42.30
N TYR A 346 6.38 -42.39 43.14
CA TYR A 346 6.16 -43.84 43.06
C TYR A 346 5.06 -44.16 42.06
N ARG A 347 5.26 -45.21 41.27
CA ARG A 347 4.30 -45.72 40.30
C ARG A 347 3.04 -46.19 41.04
N GLN A 348 1.92 -45.58 40.69
CA GLN A 348 0.61 -45.94 41.22
C GLN A 348 -0.09 -46.96 40.31
N GLN A 349 -0.79 -47.91 40.92
CA GLN A 349 -1.72 -48.80 40.23
C GLN A 349 -3.13 -48.50 40.73
N CYS A 350 -4.02 -48.16 39.80
CA CYS A 350 -5.37 -47.74 40.11
C CYS A 350 -6.39 -48.83 39.77
N THR A 351 -7.39 -49.00 40.63
CA THR A 351 -8.41 -50.06 40.53
C THR A 351 -9.66 -49.61 39.77
N GLY A 352 -9.79 -48.33 39.48
CA GLY A 352 -10.87 -47.79 38.64
C GLY A 352 -10.55 -46.39 38.12
N SER A 353 -11.50 -45.84 37.36
CA SER A 353 -11.49 -44.44 36.96
C SER A 353 -12.89 -43.86 37.14
N GLN A 354 -12.96 -42.63 37.65
CA GLN A 354 -14.19 -41.86 37.74
C GLN A 354 -14.08 -40.65 36.82
N THR A 355 -15.03 -40.52 35.89
CA THR A 355 -15.15 -39.30 35.09
C THR A 355 -15.78 -38.21 35.94
N LYS A 356 -15.01 -37.17 36.22
CA LYS A 356 -15.52 -35.93 36.80
C LYS A 356 -15.91 -34.98 35.68
N VAL A 357 -17.06 -34.35 35.86
CA VAL A 357 -17.54 -33.28 34.98
C VAL A 357 -17.49 -31.99 35.76
N GLU A 358 -16.58 -31.10 35.36
CA GLU A 358 -16.51 -29.75 35.87
C GLU A 358 -17.33 -28.81 34.98
N ARG A 359 -18.17 -28.00 35.62
CA ARG A 359 -18.92 -26.94 34.94
C ARG A 359 -18.44 -25.61 35.45
N THR A 360 -17.74 -24.87 34.60
CA THR A 360 -17.32 -23.50 34.89
C THR A 360 -18.34 -22.54 34.28
N LYS A 361 -19.06 -21.82 35.14
CA LYS A 361 -19.97 -20.77 34.70
C LYS A 361 -19.18 -19.60 34.16
N VAL A 362 -19.48 -19.18 32.94
CA VAL A 362 -18.90 -17.96 32.36
C VAL A 362 -19.83 -16.80 32.69
N GLU A 363 -19.33 -15.86 33.48
CA GLU A 363 -20.12 -14.70 33.91
C GLU A 363 -20.63 -13.88 32.70
N PRO A 364 -21.88 -13.40 32.75
CA PRO A 364 -22.43 -12.57 31.69
C PRO A 364 -21.69 -11.24 31.56
N VAL A 365 -21.83 -10.61 30.40
CA VAL A 365 -21.18 -9.34 30.09
C VAL A 365 -22.21 -8.38 29.52
N THR A 366 -22.29 -7.20 30.11
CA THR A 366 -23.12 -6.10 29.59
C THR A 366 -22.28 -5.18 28.72
N MET A 367 -22.81 -4.80 27.57
CA MET A 367 -22.16 -3.92 26.60
C MET A 367 -23.20 -3.06 25.87
N PRO A 368 -22.78 -1.94 25.25
CA PRO A 368 -23.69 -1.14 24.44
C PRO A 368 -24.39 -1.97 23.34
N ALA A 369 -25.62 -1.61 23.00
CA ALA A 369 -26.41 -2.30 21.97
C ALA A 369 -25.75 -2.25 20.58
N SER A 370 -25.00 -1.17 20.29
CA SER A 370 -24.16 -1.07 19.10
C SER A 370 -23.02 -2.08 19.10
N GLU A 371 -22.48 -2.44 20.27
CA GLU A 371 -21.46 -3.48 20.41
C GLU A 371 -22.02 -4.87 20.21
N ALA A 372 -23.24 -5.13 20.69
CA ALA A 372 -23.89 -6.43 20.56
C ALA A 372 -24.66 -6.63 19.24
N ALA A 373 -24.65 -5.63 18.35
CA ALA A 373 -25.32 -5.71 17.05
C ALA A 373 -24.75 -6.87 16.22
N GLY A 374 -25.65 -7.72 15.68
CA GLY A 374 -25.31 -8.87 14.84
C GLY A 374 -24.97 -10.17 15.59
N ILE A 375 -24.83 -10.12 16.93
CA ILE A 375 -24.59 -11.31 17.75
C ILE A 375 -25.90 -12.09 17.91
N SER A 376 -25.81 -13.41 17.77
CA SER A 376 -26.91 -14.36 17.92
C SER A 376 -26.57 -15.46 18.94
N PRO A 377 -27.57 -16.12 19.54
CA PRO A 377 -27.34 -17.36 20.28
C PRO A 377 -26.59 -18.39 19.43
N GLY A 378 -25.60 -19.04 20.03
CA GLY A 378 -24.72 -20.01 19.37
C GLY A 378 -23.44 -19.43 18.77
N ASP A 379 -23.31 -18.11 18.67
CA ASP A 379 -22.08 -17.47 18.22
C ASP A 379 -20.98 -17.63 19.29
N GLU A 380 -19.73 -17.83 18.88
CA GLU A 380 -18.56 -17.75 19.73
C GLU A 380 -18.02 -16.32 19.71
N VAL A 381 -17.88 -15.71 20.88
CA VAL A 381 -17.50 -14.31 21.02
C VAL A 381 -16.18 -14.21 21.77
N ILE A 382 -15.23 -13.46 21.21
CA ILE A 382 -13.99 -13.06 21.86
C ILE A 382 -14.03 -11.55 22.04
N GLY A 383 -13.79 -11.09 23.25
CA GLY A 383 -13.84 -9.67 23.59
C GLY A 383 -13.14 -9.38 24.91
N PHE A 384 -13.41 -8.21 25.46
CA PHE A 384 -12.88 -7.81 26.75
C PHE A 384 -13.90 -7.06 27.58
N THR A 385 -13.81 -7.21 28.89
CA THR A 385 -14.56 -6.40 29.86
C THR A 385 -13.62 -5.42 30.54
N SER A 386 -14.05 -4.19 30.68
CA SER A 386 -13.45 -3.21 31.59
C SER A 386 -13.92 -3.50 33.01
N PHE A 387 -13.01 -3.38 33.97
CA PHE A 387 -13.32 -3.47 35.39
C PHE A 387 -13.26 -2.09 36.05
N GLY A 388 -14.23 -1.83 36.93
CA GLY A 388 -14.30 -0.63 37.74
C GLY A 388 -13.37 -0.69 38.95
N PRO A 389 -13.32 0.39 39.76
CA PRO A 389 -12.47 0.45 40.94
C PRO A 389 -12.70 -0.68 41.94
N LYS A 390 -13.92 -1.25 41.99
CA LYS A 390 -14.25 -2.38 42.87
C LYS A 390 -14.24 -3.74 42.17
N GLN A 391 -13.56 -3.84 41.01
CA GLN A 391 -13.54 -5.04 40.16
C GLN A 391 -14.92 -5.44 39.59
N GLU A 392 -15.92 -4.55 39.59
CA GLU A 392 -17.16 -4.81 38.86
C GLU A 392 -16.97 -4.64 37.35
N ARG A 393 -17.65 -5.44 36.52
CA ARG A 393 -17.63 -5.29 35.06
C ARG A 393 -18.45 -4.06 34.67
N VAL A 394 -17.81 -3.02 34.12
CA VAL A 394 -18.46 -1.73 33.79
C VAL A 394 -18.77 -1.57 32.30
N GLY A 395 -18.27 -2.48 31.46
CA GLY A 395 -18.59 -2.48 30.03
C GLY A 395 -17.78 -3.52 29.26
N GLY A 396 -18.44 -4.20 28.33
CA GLY A 396 -17.81 -5.13 27.39
C GLY A 396 -17.61 -4.52 26.01
N ARG A 397 -16.56 -4.94 25.31
CA ARG A 397 -16.42 -4.75 23.86
C ARG A 397 -16.17 -6.08 23.18
N VAL A 398 -16.79 -6.28 22.02
CA VAL A 398 -16.66 -7.50 21.22
C VAL A 398 -15.68 -7.26 20.11
N TRP A 399 -14.68 -8.14 20.03
CA TRP A 399 -13.64 -8.07 19.03
C TRP A 399 -13.90 -9.03 17.87
N VAL A 400 -14.22 -10.27 18.20
CA VAL A 400 -14.45 -11.36 17.25
C VAL A 400 -15.80 -12.00 17.53
N VAL A 401 -16.59 -12.22 16.48
CA VAL A 401 -17.77 -13.07 16.52
C VAL A 401 -17.60 -14.18 15.48
N ARG A 402 -17.72 -15.44 15.90
CA ARG A 402 -17.69 -16.62 15.05
C ARG A 402 -19.04 -17.33 15.10
N ARG A 403 -19.52 -17.81 13.95
CA ARG A 403 -20.74 -18.63 13.84
C ARG A 403 -20.39 -19.95 13.20
N GLY A 404 -20.20 -20.97 14.02
CA GLY A 404 -19.55 -22.20 13.60
C GLY A 404 -18.11 -21.91 13.16
N GLN A 405 -17.76 -22.27 11.93
CA GLN A 405 -16.42 -22.00 11.36
C GLN A 405 -16.30 -20.60 10.72
N LYS A 406 -17.40 -19.83 10.62
CA LYS A 406 -17.39 -18.53 9.92
C LYS A 406 -17.07 -17.39 10.86
N LEU A 407 -16.14 -16.51 10.46
CA LEU A 407 -15.94 -15.21 11.10
C LEU A 407 -17.05 -14.25 10.64
N VAL A 408 -17.87 -13.77 11.59
CA VAL A 408 -19.02 -12.90 11.31
C VAL A 408 -18.67 -11.43 11.53
N ARG A 409 -17.79 -11.13 12.49
CA ARG A 409 -17.35 -9.78 12.83
C ARG A 409 -15.92 -9.78 13.36
N LEU A 410 -15.13 -8.81 12.91
CA LEU A 410 -13.78 -8.49 13.39
C LEU A 410 -13.62 -6.98 13.45
N ARG A 411 -13.41 -6.43 14.65
CA ARG A 411 -13.12 -4.99 14.78
C ARG A 411 -11.64 -4.68 14.60
N ASP A 412 -11.36 -3.67 13.78
CA ASP A 412 -10.08 -2.98 13.87
C ASP A 412 -10.00 -2.24 15.21
N VAL A 413 -8.84 -2.40 15.84
CA VAL A 413 -8.43 -1.54 16.94
C VAL A 413 -7.56 -0.46 16.28
N PRO A 414 -8.02 0.82 16.22
CA PRO A 414 -7.13 1.88 15.80
C PRO A 414 -5.95 1.93 16.77
N LEU A 415 -4.73 1.95 16.22
CA LEU A 415 -3.48 2.14 16.97
C LEU A 415 -3.47 3.47 17.72
#